data_AF-A0A5M8A7F5-F1
#
_entry.id   AF-A0A5M8A7F5-F1
#
_cell.length_a   1.000
_cell.length_b   1.000
_cell.length_c   1.000
_cell.angle_alpha   90.00
_cell.angle_beta   90.00
_cell.angle_gamma   90.00
#
_symmetry.space_group_name_H-M   'P 1'
#
loop_
_entity.id
_entity.type
_entity.pdbx_description
1 polymer ?
#
loop_
_entity_poly.entity_id
_entity_poly.type
_entity_poly.pdbx_seq_one_letter_code
_entity_poly.pdbx_strand_id
1 'polypeptide(L)'
;MKRIGETARLRDTLESADDRTAASGAVPVPPAEALTGEVWRKGARVTLPVRQLRPTQMTVGLYHVQSKMDVTLRHQGRKQIELLERHRIHVVIGPGPAFYVIDHHHWARAWYELGIESVPVVIKHNWSALPPDRFWLEMEARHLVHPYDQYGERQGLAALPHSLAEMRDDPYRSLEAFAQLAGGYDKVKQAYPDFRWADFFRRHIDGRLDTVPGFALALAHAVKLARSSKARGLPGHLDDREDGKTRGKAGGKAKLSSIGKDKGTKSSKSGGSGKSGKSDGKA
;
A
#
# COMPACT_ATOMS: atom_id res chain seq x y z
N MET A 1 -31.30 21.49 52.43
CA MET A 1 -32.09 22.40 51.59
C MET A 1 -31.87 22.08 50.11
N LYS A 2 -32.97 22.06 49.36
CA LYS A 2 -33.21 22.02 47.89
C LYS A 2 -32.54 20.94 47.01
N ARG A 3 -33.38 19.95 46.69
CA ARG A 3 -33.46 19.11 45.48
C ARG A 3 -34.02 19.88 44.27
N ILE A 4 -33.73 19.41 43.05
CA ILE A 4 -34.55 19.29 41.81
C ILE A 4 -33.57 19.08 40.63
N GLY A 5 -33.64 18.15 39.66
CA GLY A 5 -34.67 17.27 39.08
C GLY A 5 -34.39 17.27 37.54
N GLU A 6 -33.86 16.20 36.92
CA GLU A 6 -34.58 15.18 36.11
C GLU A 6 -35.66 15.78 35.18
N THR A 7 -35.64 15.68 33.84
CA THR A 7 -35.97 14.53 32.96
C THR A 7 -36.13 15.07 31.51
N ALA A 8 -35.57 14.42 30.49
CA ALA A 8 -36.25 13.55 29.49
C ALA A 8 -37.11 14.22 28.39
N ARG A 9 -36.77 13.87 27.13
CA ARG A 9 -37.58 13.68 25.92
C ARG A 9 -38.57 14.77 25.49
N LEU A 10 -38.39 15.27 24.26
CA LEU A 10 -39.51 15.43 23.30
C LEU A 10 -39.01 15.20 21.86
N ARG A 11 -39.43 14.04 21.33
CA ARG A 11 -39.58 13.76 19.89
C ARG A 11 -40.99 14.22 19.50
N ASP A 12 -41.16 14.54 18.22
CA ASP A 12 -42.41 14.82 17.50
C ASP A 12 -43.13 16.12 17.81
N THR A 13 -43.10 17.04 16.84
CA THR A 13 -44.29 17.42 16.06
C THR A 13 -43.91 18.52 15.09
N LEU A 14 -44.16 18.29 13.80
CA LEU A 14 -44.79 19.21 12.85
C LEU A 14 -44.43 18.76 11.43
N GLU A 15 -45.29 17.91 10.90
CA GLU A 15 -45.50 17.75 9.47
C GLU A 15 -46.79 18.52 9.12
N SER A 16 -46.75 19.36 8.08
CA SER A 16 -47.92 19.77 7.26
C SER A 16 -47.50 20.79 6.19
N ALA A 17 -47.39 20.31 4.95
CA ALA A 17 -47.92 20.87 3.69
C ALA A 17 -47.57 22.32 3.29
N ASP A 18 -47.29 22.69 2.04
CA ASP A 18 -47.13 21.99 0.77
C ASP A 18 -46.57 23.02 -0.24
N ASP A 19 -46.05 22.49 -1.34
CA ASP A 19 -46.14 23.03 -2.71
C ASP A 19 -44.85 23.51 -3.41
N ARG A 20 -44.69 22.92 -4.61
CA ARG A 20 -43.94 23.31 -5.82
C ARG A 20 -42.54 22.76 -6.09
N THR A 21 -42.58 21.61 -6.77
CA THR A 21 -41.93 21.34 -8.07
C THR A 21 -40.42 21.63 -8.20
N ALA A 22 -39.62 20.58 -8.03
CA ALA A 22 -38.51 20.28 -8.92
C ALA A 22 -38.29 18.77 -8.94
N ALA A 23 -38.78 18.13 -9.99
CA ALA A 23 -38.40 16.76 -10.34
C ALA A 23 -36.90 16.79 -10.70
N SER A 24 -36.03 16.62 -9.71
CA SER A 24 -34.64 16.24 -9.94
C SER A 24 -34.65 14.78 -10.34
N GLY A 25 -34.80 14.55 -11.65
CA GLY A 25 -34.46 13.28 -12.27
C GLY A 25 -32.96 13.07 -12.11
N ALA A 26 -32.56 12.50 -10.98
CA ALA A 26 -31.27 11.85 -10.88
C ALA A 26 -31.33 10.69 -11.89
N VAL A 27 -30.75 10.91 -13.06
CA VAL A 27 -30.46 9.85 -14.02
C VAL A 27 -29.68 8.79 -13.25
N PRO A 28 -30.18 7.55 -13.12
CA PRO A 28 -29.39 6.49 -12.52
C PRO A 28 -28.12 6.38 -13.36
N VAL A 29 -26.96 6.65 -12.75
CA VAL A 29 -25.69 6.30 -13.39
C VAL A 29 -25.76 4.79 -13.57
N PRO A 30 -25.78 4.26 -14.82
CA PRO A 30 -25.79 2.83 -15.01
C PRO A 30 -24.57 2.26 -14.28
N PRO A 31 -24.69 1.16 -13.51
CA PRO A 31 -23.54 0.56 -12.88
C PRO A 31 -22.52 0.29 -13.99
N ALA A 32 -21.33 0.88 -13.87
CA ALA A 32 -20.26 0.66 -14.82
C ALA A 32 -20.15 -0.84 -15.04
N GLU A 33 -20.39 -1.31 -16.28
CA GLU A 33 -20.38 -2.73 -16.61
C GLU A 33 -19.16 -3.36 -15.95
N ALA A 34 -19.39 -4.36 -15.10
CA ALA A 34 -18.34 -4.95 -14.30
C ALA A 34 -17.26 -5.45 -15.26
N LEU A 35 -16.07 -4.84 -15.19
CA LEU A 35 -14.94 -5.25 -16.01
C LEU A 35 -14.70 -6.74 -15.74
N THR A 36 -14.89 -7.57 -16.77
CA THR A 36 -14.68 -9.01 -16.65
C THR A 36 -13.22 -9.38 -16.90
N GLY A 37 -12.53 -8.59 -17.72
CA GLY A 37 -11.12 -8.78 -18.06
C GLY A 37 -10.84 -10.03 -18.91
N GLU A 38 -11.87 -10.72 -19.40
CA GLU A 38 -11.78 -12.01 -20.10
C GLU A 38 -10.86 -11.96 -21.33
N VAL A 39 -10.79 -10.82 -22.02
CA VAL A 39 -9.94 -10.65 -23.21
C VAL A 39 -8.47 -10.35 -22.90
N TRP A 40 -8.13 -10.02 -21.64
CA TRP A 40 -6.78 -9.61 -21.29
C TRP A 40 -5.84 -10.80 -21.13
N ARG A 41 -4.68 -10.73 -21.78
CA ARG A 41 -3.67 -11.79 -21.72
C ARG A 41 -2.63 -11.51 -20.63
N LYS A 42 -1.87 -12.54 -20.27
CA LYS A 42 -0.67 -12.39 -19.44
C LYS A 42 0.24 -11.29 -20.01
N GLY A 43 0.68 -10.38 -19.13
CA GLY A 43 1.49 -9.22 -19.47
C GLY A 43 0.69 -7.95 -19.80
N ALA A 44 -0.63 -8.04 -19.98
CA ALA A 44 -1.48 -6.87 -20.19
C ALA A 44 -1.33 -5.89 -19.01
N ARG A 45 -1.17 -4.61 -19.34
CA ARG A 45 -1.09 -3.50 -18.40
C ARG A 45 -2.37 -2.70 -18.52
N VAL A 46 -3.12 -2.64 -17.44
CA VAL A 46 -4.45 -2.03 -17.42
C VAL A 46 -4.60 -1.19 -16.16
N THR A 47 -5.61 -0.34 -16.13
CA THR A 47 -6.01 0.42 -14.95
C THR A 47 -7.32 -0.16 -14.46
N LEU A 48 -7.39 -0.52 -13.18
CA LEU A 48 -8.58 -1.11 -12.57
C LEU A 48 -9.05 -0.29 -11.38
N PRO A 49 -10.37 -0.22 -11.13
CA PRO A 49 -10.89 0.33 -9.89
C PRO A 49 -10.32 -0.43 -8.70
N VAL A 50 -9.68 0.25 -7.75
CA VAL A 50 -9.03 -0.41 -6.61
C VAL A 50 -10.02 -1.25 -5.79
N ARG A 51 -11.28 -0.82 -5.76
CA ARG A 51 -12.38 -1.48 -5.04
C ARG A 51 -12.80 -2.83 -5.65
N GLN A 52 -12.44 -3.11 -6.90
CA GLN A 52 -12.71 -4.39 -7.54
C GLN A 52 -11.62 -5.44 -7.27
N LEU A 53 -10.51 -5.05 -6.65
CA LEU A 53 -9.42 -5.95 -6.31
C LEU A 53 -9.77 -6.81 -5.10
N ARG A 54 -9.55 -8.12 -5.23
CA ARG A 54 -9.74 -9.12 -4.18
C ARG A 54 -8.39 -9.60 -3.66
N PRO A 55 -8.13 -9.58 -2.35
CA PRO A 55 -6.86 -10.06 -1.81
C PRO A 55 -6.77 -11.59 -1.87
N THR A 56 -5.55 -12.10 -2.04
CA THR A 56 -5.23 -13.54 -1.90
C THR A 56 -4.49 -13.88 -0.61
N GLN A 57 -4.39 -12.92 0.30
CA GLN A 57 -3.89 -13.10 1.65
C GLN A 57 -4.85 -12.45 2.65
N MET A 58 -4.93 -12.98 3.87
CA MET A 58 -5.88 -12.47 4.87
C MET A 58 -5.34 -11.25 5.63
N THR A 59 -4.02 -11.14 5.76
CA THR A 59 -3.38 -10.15 6.62
C THR A 59 -2.41 -9.24 5.90
N VAL A 60 -2.24 -8.04 6.43
CA VAL A 60 -1.16 -7.10 6.12
C VAL A 60 -0.64 -6.55 7.43
N GLY A 61 0.50 -5.85 7.40
CA GLY A 61 0.95 -5.07 8.54
C GLY A 61 0.45 -3.64 8.38
N LEU A 62 -0.44 -3.16 9.26
CA LEU A 62 -1.07 -1.84 9.09
C LEU A 62 -0.10 -0.68 9.29
N TYR A 63 0.92 -0.78 10.12
CA TYR A 63 1.98 0.25 10.14
C TYR A 63 2.75 0.30 8.81
N HIS A 64 2.96 -0.84 8.14
CA HIS A 64 3.57 -0.85 6.81
C HIS A 64 2.61 -0.29 5.73
N VAL A 65 1.30 -0.54 5.85
CA VAL A 65 0.28 0.13 5.02
C VAL A 65 0.34 1.65 5.22
N GLN A 66 0.32 2.13 6.46
CA GLN A 66 0.41 3.56 6.78
C GLN A 66 1.69 4.18 6.21
N SER A 67 2.84 3.51 6.33
CA SER A 67 4.09 3.97 5.72
C SER A 67 3.98 4.15 4.20
N LYS A 68 3.26 3.25 3.51
CA LYS A 68 3.01 3.36 2.06
C LYS A 68 2.00 4.46 1.73
N MET A 69 1.01 4.70 2.59
CA MET A 69 0.12 5.85 2.47
C MET A 69 0.92 7.15 2.54
N ASP A 70 1.79 7.30 3.54
CA ASP A 70 2.66 8.47 3.70
C ASP A 70 3.58 8.67 2.49
N VAL A 71 4.19 7.57 1.98
CA VAL A 71 4.99 7.63 0.75
C VAL A 71 4.14 8.10 -0.43
N THR A 72 2.91 7.62 -0.56
CA THR A 72 2.00 8.04 -1.64
C THR A 72 1.65 9.52 -1.54
N LEU A 73 1.26 9.99 -0.36
CA LEU A 73 0.85 11.38 -0.12
C LEU A 73 1.98 12.40 -0.32
N ARG A 74 3.24 11.99 -0.14
CA ARG A 74 4.42 12.84 -0.44
C ARG A 74 4.63 13.07 -1.94
N HIS A 75 3.95 12.34 -2.81
CA HIS A 75 4.05 12.48 -4.26
C HIS A 75 2.73 13.00 -4.83
N GLN A 76 2.80 14.03 -5.68
CA GLN A 76 1.63 14.63 -6.33
C GLN A 76 1.83 14.69 -7.86
N GLY A 77 0.72 14.76 -8.59
CA GLY A 77 0.70 14.83 -10.05
C GLY A 77 1.54 13.73 -10.70
N ARG A 78 2.43 14.10 -11.62
CA ARG A 78 3.27 13.16 -12.38
C ARG A 78 4.09 12.22 -11.49
N LYS A 79 4.62 12.69 -10.37
CA LYS A 79 5.43 11.86 -9.45
C LYS A 79 4.59 10.78 -8.78
N GLN A 80 3.32 11.06 -8.51
CA GLN A 80 2.38 10.09 -7.95
C GLN A 80 2.06 9.02 -8.99
N ILE A 81 1.81 9.43 -10.24
CA ILE A 81 1.59 8.52 -11.36
C ILE A 81 2.81 7.59 -11.54
N GLU A 82 4.03 8.14 -11.56
CA GLU A 82 5.27 7.36 -11.64
C GLU A 82 5.44 6.39 -10.46
N LEU A 83 5.05 6.79 -9.25
CA LEU A 83 5.07 5.93 -8.06
C LEU A 83 4.11 4.73 -8.21
N LEU A 84 2.88 5.00 -8.64
CA LEU A 84 1.85 3.97 -8.89
C LEU A 84 2.33 3.02 -10.00
N GLU A 85 2.87 3.58 -11.09
CA GLU A 85 3.33 2.80 -12.24
C GLU A 85 4.55 1.93 -11.96
N ARG A 86 5.43 2.38 -11.05
CA ARG A 86 6.55 1.56 -10.58
C ARG A 86 6.08 0.39 -9.71
N HIS A 87 4.93 0.52 -9.05
CA HIS A 87 4.38 -0.48 -8.13
C HIS A 87 3.06 -1.07 -8.64
N ARG A 88 2.96 -1.35 -9.95
CA ARG A 88 1.80 -2.00 -10.55
C ARG A 88 1.39 -3.23 -9.75
N ILE A 89 0.13 -3.31 -9.37
CA ILE A 89 -0.39 -4.47 -8.63
C ILE A 89 -0.40 -5.67 -9.56
N HIS A 90 0.10 -6.81 -9.08
CA HIS A 90 0.07 -8.05 -9.85
C HIS A 90 -1.25 -8.76 -9.60
N VAL A 91 -1.97 -9.06 -10.68
CA VAL A 91 -3.33 -9.63 -10.60
C VAL A 91 -3.44 -10.91 -11.42
N VAL A 92 -4.22 -11.85 -10.91
CA VAL A 92 -4.80 -12.96 -11.66
C VAL A 92 -6.29 -12.69 -11.86
N ILE A 93 -6.78 -12.89 -13.08
CA ILE A 93 -8.21 -12.85 -13.39
C ILE A 93 -8.77 -14.25 -13.12
N GLY A 94 -9.70 -14.38 -12.18
CA GLY A 94 -10.36 -15.65 -11.86
C GLY A 94 -11.75 -15.75 -12.49
N PRO A 95 -12.49 -16.83 -12.22
CA PRO A 95 -13.86 -17.01 -12.72
C PRO A 95 -14.80 -15.91 -12.22
N GLY A 96 -15.66 -15.42 -13.11
CA GLY A 96 -16.47 -14.21 -12.90
C GLY A 96 -15.65 -12.92 -12.98
N PRO A 97 -16.25 -11.74 -12.73
CA PRO A 97 -15.52 -10.46 -12.73
C PRO A 97 -14.70 -10.29 -11.44
N ALA A 98 -13.66 -11.11 -11.26
CA ALA A 98 -12.85 -11.16 -10.03
C ALA A 98 -11.35 -11.00 -10.31
N PHE A 99 -10.77 -9.92 -9.78
CA PHE A 99 -9.37 -9.55 -9.93
C PHE A 99 -8.58 -9.84 -8.65
N TYR A 100 -7.89 -10.98 -8.61
CA TYR A 100 -7.16 -11.44 -7.43
C TYR A 100 -5.75 -10.86 -7.36
N VAL A 101 -5.47 -10.06 -6.34
CA VAL A 101 -4.14 -9.50 -6.06
C VAL A 101 -3.23 -10.61 -5.59
N ILE A 102 -2.13 -10.85 -6.29
CA ILE A 102 -1.14 -11.89 -5.96
C ILE A 102 0.23 -11.32 -5.55
N ASP A 103 0.42 -10.01 -5.66
CA ASP A 103 1.59 -9.29 -5.14
C ASP A 103 1.21 -7.83 -4.87
N HIS A 104 1.95 -7.20 -3.96
CA HIS A 104 1.81 -5.80 -3.57
C HIS A 104 0.54 -5.47 -2.78
N HIS A 105 0.03 -6.41 -1.97
CA HIS A 105 -1.18 -6.19 -1.16
C HIS A 105 -1.08 -4.99 -0.21
N HIS A 106 0.07 -4.69 0.39
CA HIS A 106 0.22 -3.48 1.21
C HIS A 106 0.08 -2.19 0.39
N TRP A 107 0.51 -2.16 -0.89
CA TRP A 107 0.28 -1.00 -1.78
C TRP A 107 -1.19 -0.93 -2.18
N ALA A 108 -1.79 -2.06 -2.58
CA ALA A 108 -3.21 -2.12 -2.92
C ALA A 108 -4.08 -1.63 -1.75
N ARG A 109 -3.81 -2.13 -0.54
CA ARG A 109 -4.48 -1.69 0.69
C ARG A 109 -4.27 -0.20 0.95
N ALA A 110 -3.03 0.30 0.88
CA ALA A 110 -2.76 1.72 1.11
C ALA A 110 -3.51 2.63 0.13
N TRP A 111 -3.56 2.26 -1.16
CA TRP A 111 -4.27 3.05 -2.17
C TRP A 111 -5.80 2.95 -2.02
N TYR A 112 -6.30 1.80 -1.56
CA TYR A 112 -7.70 1.66 -1.16
C TYR A 112 -8.05 2.62 0.00
N GLU A 113 -7.25 2.64 1.08
CA GLU A 113 -7.48 3.52 2.25
C GLU A 113 -7.39 5.01 1.88
N LEU A 114 -6.52 5.37 0.95
CA LEU A 114 -6.42 6.74 0.43
C LEU A 114 -7.57 7.15 -0.50
N GLY A 115 -8.49 6.25 -0.83
CA GLY A 115 -9.59 6.53 -1.75
C GLY A 115 -9.15 6.75 -3.19
N ILE A 116 -7.97 6.25 -3.60
CA ILE A 116 -7.55 6.30 -5.00
C ILE A 116 -8.51 5.44 -5.83
N GLU A 117 -9.23 6.04 -6.76
CA GLU A 117 -10.30 5.35 -7.49
C GLU A 117 -9.78 4.17 -8.31
N SER A 118 -8.68 4.38 -9.05
CA SER A 118 -8.11 3.37 -9.95
C SER A 118 -6.60 3.28 -9.84
N VAL A 119 -6.07 2.07 -9.98
CA VAL A 119 -4.65 1.75 -9.82
C VAL A 119 -4.12 1.00 -11.03
N PRO A 120 -2.84 1.17 -11.40
CA PRO A 120 -2.27 0.44 -12.51
C PRO A 120 -1.96 -1.00 -12.08
N VAL A 121 -2.30 -1.93 -12.97
CA VAL A 121 -2.24 -3.37 -12.76
C VAL A 121 -1.48 -4.03 -13.89
N VAL A 122 -0.85 -5.17 -13.61
CA VAL A 122 -0.36 -6.10 -14.63
C VAL A 122 -0.97 -7.48 -14.43
N ILE A 123 -1.57 -8.01 -15.50
CA ILE A 123 -2.19 -9.33 -15.50
C ILE A 123 -1.09 -10.39 -15.59
N LYS A 124 -0.97 -11.25 -14.57
CA LYS A 124 0.00 -12.36 -14.57
C LYS A 124 -0.59 -13.63 -15.16
N HIS A 125 -1.88 -13.86 -14.94
CA HIS A 125 -2.64 -14.96 -15.52
C HIS A 125 -4.08 -14.52 -15.74
N ASN A 126 -4.69 -15.05 -16.81
CA ASN A 126 -6.12 -14.97 -17.00
C ASN A 126 -6.66 -16.39 -16.99
N TRP A 127 -7.45 -16.68 -15.97
CA TRP A 127 -8.09 -17.95 -15.69
C TRP A 127 -9.61 -17.77 -15.51
N SER A 128 -10.17 -16.74 -16.13
CA SER A 128 -11.61 -16.46 -16.12
C SER A 128 -12.46 -17.62 -16.64
N ALA A 129 -11.94 -18.39 -17.58
CA ALA A 129 -12.60 -19.57 -18.14
C ALA A 129 -12.46 -20.86 -17.31
N LEU A 130 -11.69 -20.86 -16.21
CA LEU A 130 -11.57 -22.05 -15.36
C LEU A 130 -12.82 -22.20 -14.46
N PRO A 131 -13.30 -23.43 -14.23
CA PRO A 131 -14.25 -23.70 -13.15
C PRO A 131 -13.67 -23.27 -11.79
N PRO A 132 -14.49 -22.78 -10.84
CA PRO A 132 -14.03 -22.29 -9.53
C PRO A 132 -13.08 -23.24 -8.79
N ASP A 133 -13.37 -24.54 -8.74
CA ASP A 133 -12.52 -25.51 -8.05
C ASP A 133 -11.14 -25.65 -8.71
N ARG A 134 -11.11 -25.65 -10.05
CA ARG A 134 -9.85 -25.71 -10.81
C ARG A 134 -9.07 -24.41 -10.65
N PHE A 135 -9.73 -23.26 -10.62
CA PHE A 135 -9.08 -21.98 -10.34
C PHE A 135 -8.34 -21.99 -9.00
N TRP A 136 -8.99 -22.41 -7.92
CA TRP A 136 -8.36 -22.44 -6.59
C TRP A 136 -7.22 -23.46 -6.49
N LEU A 137 -7.36 -24.63 -7.13
CA LEU A 137 -6.26 -25.60 -7.26
C LEU A 137 -5.04 -24.99 -7.97
N GLU A 138 -5.25 -24.24 -9.07
CA GLU A 138 -4.15 -23.60 -9.81
C GLU A 138 -3.50 -22.45 -9.00
N MET A 139 -4.27 -21.73 -8.20
CA MET A 139 -3.78 -20.69 -7.28
C MET A 139 -2.92 -21.28 -6.15
N GLU A 140 -3.37 -22.37 -5.52
CA GLU A 140 -2.60 -23.08 -4.47
C GLU A 140 -1.34 -23.73 -5.04
N ALA A 141 -1.45 -24.44 -6.17
CA ALA A 141 -0.33 -25.15 -6.80
C ALA A 141 0.82 -24.21 -7.22
N ARG A 142 0.54 -22.92 -7.42
CA ARG A 142 1.54 -21.89 -7.73
C ARG A 142 1.89 -20.99 -6.54
N HIS A 143 1.43 -21.31 -5.34
CA HIS A 143 1.65 -20.51 -4.14
C HIS A 143 1.22 -19.04 -4.30
N LEU A 144 0.09 -18.79 -4.98
CA LEU A 144 -0.46 -17.45 -5.22
C LEU A 144 -1.46 -17.00 -4.15
N VAL A 145 -1.68 -17.84 -3.14
CA VAL A 145 -2.55 -17.58 -1.99
C VAL A 145 -1.75 -17.74 -0.70
N HIS A 146 -2.09 -16.93 0.29
CA HIS A 146 -1.52 -16.98 1.63
C HIS A 146 -2.64 -16.87 2.68
N PRO A 147 -3.41 -17.95 2.91
CA PRO A 147 -4.57 -17.95 3.80
C PRO A 147 -4.13 -18.15 5.26
N TYR A 148 -3.41 -17.17 5.81
CA TYR A 148 -3.01 -17.18 7.22
C TYR A 148 -3.58 -15.96 7.93
N ASP A 149 -4.17 -16.16 9.10
CA ASP A 149 -4.78 -15.11 9.89
C ASP A 149 -3.77 -14.27 10.68
N GLN A 150 -4.26 -13.33 11.50
CA GLN A 150 -3.42 -12.41 12.27
C GLN A 150 -2.56 -13.09 13.36
N TYR A 151 -2.84 -14.35 13.66
CA TYR A 151 -2.09 -15.16 14.61
C TYR A 151 -1.05 -16.06 13.92
N GLY A 152 -1.00 -16.05 12.59
CA GLY A 152 -0.14 -16.94 11.80
C GLY A 152 -0.74 -18.34 11.64
N GLU A 153 -2.03 -18.51 11.86
CA GLU A 153 -2.70 -19.81 11.70
C GLU A 153 -3.27 -19.96 10.29
N ARG A 154 -3.05 -21.11 9.66
CA ARG A 154 -3.58 -21.41 8.32
C ARG A 154 -5.09 -21.60 8.40
N GLN A 155 -5.80 -20.88 7.54
CA GLN A 155 -7.24 -20.95 7.38
C GLN A 155 -7.62 -21.57 6.02
N GLY A 156 -8.90 -21.90 5.86
CA GLY A 156 -9.45 -22.33 4.58
C GLY A 156 -9.53 -21.20 3.56
N LEU A 157 -9.47 -21.51 2.26
CA LEU A 157 -9.52 -20.49 1.18
C LEU A 157 -10.81 -19.67 1.20
N ALA A 158 -11.92 -20.25 1.68
CA ALA A 158 -13.19 -19.55 1.83
C ALA A 158 -13.14 -18.41 2.87
N ALA A 159 -12.11 -18.39 3.74
CA ALA A 159 -11.88 -17.30 4.69
C ALA A 159 -11.07 -16.14 4.09
N LEU A 160 -10.62 -16.23 2.84
CA LEU A 160 -9.95 -15.12 2.18
C LEU A 160 -10.91 -13.91 2.08
N PRO A 161 -10.42 -12.68 2.38
CA PRO A 161 -11.28 -11.50 2.36
C PRO A 161 -11.83 -11.22 0.97
N HIS A 162 -13.05 -10.68 0.90
CA HIS A 162 -13.68 -10.32 -0.38
C HIS A 162 -13.24 -8.93 -0.87
N SER A 163 -12.75 -8.09 0.04
CA SER A 163 -12.27 -6.75 -0.25
C SER A 163 -10.92 -6.46 0.40
N LEU A 164 -10.19 -5.48 -0.14
CA LEU A 164 -8.95 -5.02 0.47
C LEU A 164 -9.16 -4.49 1.90
N ALA A 165 -10.30 -3.85 2.19
CA ALA A 165 -10.64 -3.29 3.50
C ALA A 165 -10.71 -4.34 4.62
N GLU A 166 -11.13 -5.56 4.28
CA GLU A 166 -11.30 -6.67 5.22
C GLU A 166 -9.99 -7.38 5.59
N MET A 167 -8.88 -7.04 4.92
CA MET A 167 -7.57 -7.58 5.33
C MET A 167 -7.26 -7.14 6.77
N ARG A 168 -6.87 -8.09 7.61
CA ARG A 168 -6.64 -7.86 9.04
C ARG A 168 -5.21 -7.41 9.29
N ASP A 169 -5.00 -6.73 10.41
CA ASP A 169 -3.64 -6.42 10.86
C ASP A 169 -2.97 -7.67 11.42
N ASP A 170 -1.80 -7.99 10.90
CA ASP A 170 -0.80 -8.81 11.55
C ASP A 170 0.41 -7.92 11.89
N PRO A 171 0.60 -7.52 13.16
CA PRO A 171 1.65 -6.60 13.54
C PRO A 171 3.06 -7.15 13.25
N TYR A 172 3.22 -8.48 13.21
CA TYR A 172 4.50 -9.11 12.88
C TYR A 172 4.88 -8.93 11.41
N ARG A 173 3.90 -8.73 10.50
CA ARG A 173 4.17 -8.35 9.10
C ARG A 173 4.71 -6.92 8.98
N SER A 174 4.28 -6.01 9.86
CA SER A 174 4.89 -4.68 9.96
C SER A 174 6.29 -4.78 10.54
N LEU A 175 6.45 -5.56 11.62
CA LEU A 175 7.73 -5.74 12.31
C LEU A 175 8.79 -6.31 11.38
N GLU A 176 8.43 -7.33 10.61
CA GLU A 176 9.25 -7.94 9.57
C GLU A 176 9.72 -6.91 8.53
N ALA A 177 8.78 -6.16 7.94
CA ALA A 177 9.09 -5.20 6.88
C ALA A 177 10.04 -4.10 7.35
N PHE A 178 9.84 -3.60 8.57
CA PHE A 178 10.71 -2.56 9.13
C PHE A 178 12.03 -3.10 9.65
N ALA A 179 12.08 -4.33 10.17
CA ALA A 179 13.34 -4.98 10.50
C ALA A 179 14.21 -5.18 9.25
N GLN A 180 13.60 -5.59 8.12
CA GLN A 180 14.29 -5.65 6.82
C GLN A 180 14.83 -4.27 6.41
N LEU A 181 13.97 -3.24 6.47
CA LEU A 181 14.34 -1.87 6.09
C LEU A 181 15.47 -1.31 6.96
N ALA A 182 15.52 -1.69 8.24
CA ALA A 182 16.59 -1.35 9.18
C ALA A 182 17.87 -2.19 8.98
N GLY A 183 17.90 -3.07 7.97
CA GLY A 183 19.05 -3.92 7.66
C GLY A 183 19.23 -5.07 8.66
N GLY A 184 18.15 -5.59 9.23
CA GLY A 184 18.16 -6.80 10.05
C GLY A 184 18.52 -8.05 9.24
N TYR A 185 18.13 -8.09 7.96
CA TYR A 185 18.40 -9.16 7.01
C TYR A 185 18.27 -8.64 5.57
N ASP A 186 18.82 -9.37 4.60
CA ASP A 186 18.79 -9.01 3.19
C ASP A 186 17.45 -9.37 2.54
N LYS A 187 16.97 -8.48 1.65
CA LYS A 187 15.77 -8.74 0.87
C LYS A 187 16.01 -9.86 -0.14
N VAL A 188 15.19 -10.90 -0.09
CA VAL A 188 15.19 -11.97 -1.10
C VAL A 188 14.20 -11.67 -2.23
N LYS A 189 14.42 -12.26 -3.42
CA LYS A 189 13.62 -11.98 -4.62
C LYS A 189 12.24 -12.65 -4.63
N GLN A 190 12.04 -13.69 -3.82
CA GLN A 190 10.79 -14.44 -3.76
C GLN A 190 9.90 -13.83 -2.66
N ALA A 191 8.58 -13.80 -2.85
CA ALA A 191 7.63 -13.19 -1.91
C ALA A 191 7.20 -14.13 -0.76
N TYR A 192 7.18 -15.44 -0.98
CA TYR A 192 6.82 -16.43 0.05
C TYR A 192 7.78 -16.50 1.26
N PRO A 193 9.10 -16.34 1.10
CA PRO A 193 10.03 -16.42 2.22
C PRO A 193 9.92 -15.26 3.23
N ASP A 194 9.31 -14.13 2.84
CA ASP A 194 9.08 -12.96 3.70
C ASP A 194 8.25 -13.37 4.94
N PHE A 195 7.18 -14.14 4.78
CA PHE A 195 6.31 -14.58 5.88
C PHE A 195 7.03 -15.42 6.97
N ARG A 196 8.14 -16.08 6.63
CA ARG A 196 8.92 -16.86 7.62
C ARG A 196 9.52 -15.98 8.71
N TRP A 197 9.81 -14.71 8.40
CA TRP A 197 10.34 -13.75 9.35
C TRP A 197 9.28 -13.27 10.33
N ALA A 198 8.05 -12.97 9.88
CA ALA A 198 6.94 -12.67 10.78
C ALA A 198 6.70 -13.81 11.79
N ASP A 199 6.63 -15.06 11.32
CA ASP A 199 6.43 -16.23 12.20
C ASP A 199 7.62 -16.48 13.14
N PHE A 200 8.84 -16.16 12.70
CA PHE A 200 10.01 -16.20 13.56
C PHE A 200 9.92 -15.15 14.66
N PHE A 201 9.62 -13.89 14.33
CA PHE A 201 9.46 -12.84 15.34
C PHE A 201 8.31 -13.12 16.29
N ARG A 202 7.19 -13.66 15.79
CA ARG A 202 6.02 -14.07 16.60
C ARG A 202 6.38 -15.02 17.72
N ARG A 203 7.31 -15.95 17.49
CA ARG A 203 7.72 -16.95 18.48
C ARG A 203 8.75 -16.44 19.50
N HIS A 204 9.31 -15.25 19.30
CA HIS A 204 10.46 -14.78 20.08
C HIS A 204 10.30 -13.37 20.65
N ILE A 205 9.28 -12.63 20.21
CA ILE A 205 9.07 -11.23 20.59
C ILE A 205 7.62 -11.08 21.04
N ASP A 206 7.46 -11.00 22.35
CA ASP A 206 6.21 -10.61 22.99
C ASP A 206 6.16 -9.09 23.20
N GLY A 207 4.95 -8.55 23.27
CA GLY A 207 4.76 -7.15 23.64
C GLY A 207 3.50 -6.52 23.05
N ARG A 208 3.28 -5.25 23.42
CA ARG A 208 2.17 -4.42 22.93
C ARG A 208 2.49 -3.81 21.56
N LEU A 209 2.45 -4.64 20.53
CA LEU A 209 2.76 -4.25 19.15
C LEU A 209 1.75 -3.28 18.52
N ASP A 210 0.59 -3.12 19.16
CA ASP A 210 -0.48 -2.17 18.82
C ASP A 210 -0.18 -0.73 19.28
N THR A 211 0.87 -0.53 20.07
CA THR A 211 1.27 0.79 20.58
C THR A 211 2.56 1.26 19.94
N VAL A 212 2.71 2.56 19.72
CA VAL A 212 3.95 3.13 19.16
C VAL A 212 5.20 2.78 20.00
N PRO A 213 5.19 2.94 21.34
CA PRO A 213 6.36 2.59 22.15
C PRO A 213 6.65 1.07 22.15
N GLY A 214 5.61 0.25 22.26
CA GLY A 214 5.76 -1.21 22.27
C GLY A 214 6.27 -1.75 20.93
N PHE A 215 5.75 -1.22 19.82
CA PHE A 215 6.22 -1.55 18.48
C PHE A 215 7.67 -1.11 18.26
N ALA A 216 8.05 0.09 18.71
CA ALA A 216 9.43 0.57 18.59
C ALA A 216 10.43 -0.32 19.37
N LEU A 217 10.06 -0.75 20.58
CA LEU A 217 10.86 -1.68 21.37
C LEU A 217 10.98 -3.05 20.67
N ALA A 218 9.85 -3.59 20.18
CA ALA A 218 9.84 -4.84 19.44
C ALA A 218 10.70 -4.76 18.18
N LEU A 219 10.69 -3.64 17.45
CA LEU A 219 11.52 -3.43 16.27
C LEU A 219 13.02 -3.45 16.61
N ALA A 220 13.42 -2.80 17.71
CA ALA A 220 14.81 -2.88 18.17
C ALA A 220 15.22 -4.33 18.50
N HIS A 221 14.34 -5.08 19.15
CA HIS A 221 14.56 -6.50 19.42
C HIS A 221 14.62 -7.34 18.15
N ALA A 222 13.72 -7.10 17.19
CA ALA A 222 13.64 -7.82 15.92
C ALA A 222 14.92 -7.65 15.11
N VAL A 223 15.47 -6.43 15.02
CA VAL A 223 16.75 -6.19 14.32
C VAL A 223 17.90 -6.94 14.98
N LYS A 224 17.99 -6.93 16.31
CA LYS A 224 19.01 -7.68 17.05
C LYS A 224 18.87 -9.18 16.84
N LEU A 225 17.65 -9.70 16.95
CA LEU A 225 17.34 -11.12 16.81
C LEU A 225 17.61 -11.61 15.38
N ALA A 226 17.25 -10.82 14.38
CA ALA A 226 17.46 -11.14 12.97
C ALA A 226 18.93 -11.30 12.57
N ARG A 227 19.85 -10.67 13.31
CA ARG A 227 21.30 -10.78 13.12
C ARG A 227 21.95 -11.85 14.00
N SER A 228 21.19 -12.50 14.88
CA SER A 228 21.72 -13.54 15.75
C SER A 228 21.68 -14.91 15.08
N SER A 229 22.51 -15.83 15.56
CA SER A 229 22.54 -17.23 15.11
C SER A 229 21.19 -17.95 15.24
N LYS A 230 20.25 -17.45 16.05
CA LYS A 230 18.88 -17.99 16.15
C LYS A 230 18.09 -17.86 14.85
N ALA A 231 18.45 -16.90 14.00
CA ALA A 231 17.82 -16.67 12.70
C ALA A 231 18.50 -17.44 11.55
N ARG A 232 19.51 -18.27 11.85
CA ARG A 232 20.19 -19.11 10.86
C ARG A 232 19.20 -19.98 10.09
N GLY A 233 19.37 -20.02 8.76
CA GLY A 233 18.47 -20.74 7.85
C GLY A 233 17.18 -19.98 7.50
N LEU A 234 16.99 -18.77 8.01
CA LEU A 234 16.00 -17.85 7.46
C LEU A 234 16.52 -17.18 6.17
N PRO A 235 15.64 -16.92 5.20
CA PRO A 235 16.01 -16.30 3.92
C PRO A 235 16.63 -14.92 4.14
N GLY A 236 17.80 -14.69 3.54
CA GLY A 236 18.50 -13.39 3.65
C GLY A 236 19.18 -13.14 5.01
N HIS A 237 19.25 -14.14 5.89
CA HIS A 237 19.98 -14.00 7.15
C HIS A 237 21.47 -13.71 6.92
N LEU A 238 22.06 -12.90 7.80
CA LEU A 238 23.40 -12.36 7.69
C LEU A 238 24.40 -13.24 8.47
N ASP A 239 24.54 -14.53 8.11
CA ASP A 239 25.40 -15.49 8.85
C ASP A 239 26.90 -15.11 8.87
N ASP A 240 27.39 -14.20 8.00
CA ASP A 240 28.83 -13.99 7.77
C ASP A 240 29.35 -12.56 8.09
N ARG A 241 28.83 -11.89 9.12
CA ARG A 241 29.40 -10.61 9.59
C ARG A 241 30.01 -10.68 10.99
N GLU A 242 30.84 -11.69 11.24
CA GLU A 242 31.84 -11.62 12.32
C GLU A 242 33.11 -10.93 11.78
N ASP A 243 33.45 -9.81 12.42
CA ASP A 243 34.74 -9.13 12.52
C ASP A 243 35.61 -8.91 11.26
N GLY A 244 35.56 -7.68 10.76
CA GLY A 244 36.79 -7.03 10.28
C GLY A 244 37.29 -7.39 8.87
N LYS A 245 36.42 -7.42 7.86
CA LYS A 245 36.87 -7.19 6.47
C LYS A 245 35.77 -6.54 5.61
N THR A 246 35.99 -5.27 5.29
CA THR A 246 35.26 -4.54 4.25
C THR A 246 35.36 -5.28 2.92
N ARG A 247 34.23 -5.54 2.27
CA ARG A 247 34.20 -5.92 0.86
C ARG A 247 33.37 -4.96 0.02
N GLY A 248 34.07 -4.34 -0.93
CA GLY A 248 33.73 -4.47 -2.35
C GLY A 248 32.36 -3.99 -2.75
N LYS A 249 32.31 -2.73 -3.16
CA LYS A 249 31.22 -2.07 -3.90
C LYS A 249 30.64 -2.99 -4.99
N ALA A 250 29.42 -3.48 -4.79
CA ALA A 250 28.57 -4.03 -5.86
C ALA A 250 27.21 -3.31 -5.84
N GLY A 251 26.82 -2.80 -7.00
CA GLY A 251 25.88 -1.71 -7.20
C GLY A 251 24.45 -1.93 -6.71
N GLY A 252 23.93 -0.91 -6.02
CA GLY A 252 22.52 -0.69 -5.76
C GLY A 252 22.33 0.67 -5.10
N LYS A 253 22.46 1.76 -5.86
CA LYS A 253 22.24 3.12 -5.34
C LYS A 253 20.79 3.27 -4.88
N ALA A 254 20.54 3.09 -3.58
CA ALA A 254 19.41 3.71 -2.92
C ALA A 254 19.66 5.22 -2.93
N LYS A 255 18.88 5.95 -3.75
CA LYS A 255 18.99 7.41 -3.86
C LYS A 255 18.22 8.03 -2.71
N LEU A 256 18.91 8.31 -1.61
CA LEU A 256 18.45 9.23 -0.57
C LEU A 256 18.62 10.64 -1.14
N SER A 257 17.51 11.32 -1.49
CA SER A 257 17.57 12.70 -1.98
C SER A 257 17.82 13.65 -0.81
N SER A 258 19.01 14.26 -0.81
CA SER A 258 19.44 15.31 0.10
C SER A 258 18.58 16.58 -0.08
N ILE A 259 18.18 17.14 1.06
CA ILE A 259 17.66 18.49 1.25
C ILE A 259 18.65 19.51 0.66
N GLY A 260 18.23 20.22 -0.38
CA GLY A 260 18.97 21.36 -0.95
C GLY A 260 18.65 22.62 -0.17
N LYS A 261 19.68 23.17 0.50
CA LYS A 261 19.70 24.53 1.04
C LYS A 261 19.64 25.52 -0.12
N ASP A 262 18.64 26.39 -0.12
CA ASP A 262 18.59 27.54 -1.01
C ASP A 262 19.52 28.62 -0.45
N LYS A 263 20.65 28.86 -1.13
CA LYS A 263 21.49 30.03 -0.90
C LYS A 263 21.40 30.88 -2.17
N GLY A 264 20.75 32.03 -2.02
CA GLY A 264 20.70 33.05 -3.04
C GLY A 264 22.10 33.53 -3.44
N THR A 265 22.25 33.83 -4.71
CA THR A 265 23.39 34.59 -5.24
C THR A 265 22.89 35.64 -6.21
N LYS A 266 23.12 36.90 -5.81
CA LYS A 266 23.22 38.08 -6.67
C LYS A 266 24.41 37.94 -7.62
N SER A 267 24.26 38.41 -8.86
CA SER A 267 25.25 39.15 -9.67
C SER A 267 24.61 39.45 -11.03
N SER A 268 24.32 40.70 -11.37
CA SER A 268 25.25 41.71 -11.92
C SER A 268 25.81 41.37 -13.30
N LYS A 269 25.29 42.07 -14.32
CA LYS A 269 25.97 42.46 -15.57
C LYS A 269 25.36 43.81 -15.98
N SER A 270 26.12 44.91 -15.86
CA SER A 270 26.69 45.68 -16.99
C SER A 270 25.65 45.96 -18.09
N GLY A 271 25.13 47.16 -18.31
CA GLY A 271 25.79 48.47 -18.36
C GLY A 271 25.93 48.87 -19.83
N GLY A 272 25.18 49.90 -20.27
CA GLY A 272 25.51 50.64 -21.49
C GLY A 272 24.36 51.02 -22.44
N SER A 273 23.98 52.30 -22.35
CA SER A 273 23.42 53.16 -23.42
C SER A 273 21.93 53.06 -23.78
N GLY A 274 21.18 54.13 -23.45
CA GLY A 274 19.78 54.32 -23.85
C GLY A 274 19.14 55.58 -23.27
N LYS A 275 19.56 56.76 -23.72
CA LYS A 275 18.89 58.08 -23.62
C LYS A 275 19.65 59.01 -24.59
N SER A 276 19.08 59.91 -25.36
CA SER A 276 17.72 60.40 -25.56
C SER A 276 17.83 61.33 -26.78
N GLY A 277 17.09 61.05 -27.84
CA GLY A 277 16.95 61.95 -28.99
C GLY A 277 15.52 62.46 -29.07
N LYS A 278 15.34 63.78 -28.96
CA LYS A 278 14.10 64.46 -29.35
C LYS A 278 14.40 65.92 -29.71
N SER A 279 14.43 66.19 -31.02
CA SER A 279 14.08 67.44 -31.74
C SER A 279 14.55 67.19 -33.20
N ASP A 280 13.87 67.54 -34.30
CA ASP A 280 12.85 68.54 -34.58
C ASP A 280 12.00 68.19 -35.82
N GLY A 281 10.76 68.68 -35.80
CA GLY A 281 10.02 69.18 -36.99
C GLY A 281 9.26 68.15 -37.83
N LYS A 282 8.23 68.51 -38.60
CA LYS A 282 7.30 69.64 -38.68
C LYS A 282 6.33 69.26 -39.81
N ALA A 283 5.06 69.64 -39.67
CA ALA A 283 3.97 69.59 -40.67
C ALA A 283 3.33 68.21 -40.93
#